data_AF-A0A4Y9YT93-F1
#
_entry.id   AF-A0A4Y9YT93-F1
#
_cell.length_a   1.000
_cell.length_b   1.000
_cell.length_c   1.000
_cell.angle_alpha   90.00
_cell.angle_beta   90.00
_cell.angle_gamma   90.00
#
_symmetry.space_group_name_H-M   'P 1'
#
loop_
_entity.id
_entity.type
_entity.pdbx_description
1 polymer ?
#
loop_
_entity_poly.entity_id
_entity_poly.type
_entity_poly.pdbx_seq_one_letter_code
_entity_poly.pdbx_strand_id
1 'polypeptide(L)'
;MSSSNVLTGSSAPQSSWPGESAHNSTVQFQHMFARPGVPLDECGFPSHSYRYHTLRLQELEIEQTIKKIGQDFDDGILDFDQWRVLDRHWTDKERAVSKQIDEEMKTGPQSLEELLQSWGYTDGQATLMVRQNLDTRLESHVRSHRHLYRRNIRGD
;
A
#
# COMPACT_ATOMS: atom_id res chain seq x y z
N MET A 1 12.52 -56.03 -27.74
CA MET A 1 11.22 -55.39 -28.01
C MET A 1 10.67 -55.01 -26.63
N SER A 2 10.97 -53.82 -26.11
CA SER A 2 10.21 -52.56 -26.30
C SER A 2 8.82 -52.68 -25.65
N SER A 3 8.36 -51.88 -24.68
CA SER A 3 8.75 -50.52 -24.27
C SER A 3 8.30 -50.23 -22.82
N SER A 4 9.01 -49.31 -22.18
CA SER A 4 8.66 -48.56 -20.97
C SER A 4 7.38 -47.72 -21.15
N ASN A 5 6.68 -47.41 -20.06
CA ASN A 5 5.96 -46.13 -19.94
C ASN A 5 5.80 -45.74 -18.45
N VAL A 6 6.53 -44.68 -18.08
CA VAL A 6 6.38 -43.89 -16.86
C VAL A 6 5.47 -42.72 -17.22
N LEU A 7 4.41 -42.48 -16.45
CA LEU A 7 3.54 -41.31 -16.60
C LEU A 7 3.57 -40.49 -15.30
N THR A 8 4.47 -39.52 -15.33
CA THR A 8 4.62 -38.39 -14.41
C THR A 8 3.49 -37.38 -14.71
N GLY A 9 2.55 -37.21 -13.78
CA GLY A 9 1.53 -36.18 -13.84
C GLY A 9 1.94 -34.95 -13.04
N SER A 10 2.66 -34.01 -13.65
CA SER A 10 2.93 -32.69 -13.07
C SER A 10 2.27 -31.63 -13.96
N SER A 11 1.09 -31.18 -13.55
CA SER A 11 0.36 -30.08 -14.18
C SER A 11 0.85 -28.74 -13.61
N ALA A 12 1.71 -28.05 -14.34
CA ALA A 12 1.98 -26.62 -14.15
C ALA A 12 1.46 -25.87 -15.39
N PRO A 13 0.63 -24.83 -15.24
CA PRO A 13 0.21 -24.03 -16.39
C PRO A 13 1.34 -23.09 -16.81
N GLN A 14 1.80 -23.27 -18.06
CA GLN A 14 2.62 -22.30 -18.77
C GLN A 14 1.79 -21.03 -18.99
N SER A 15 2.13 -19.94 -18.30
CA SER A 15 1.72 -18.60 -18.74
C SER A 15 2.67 -18.14 -19.85
N SER A 16 2.15 -18.11 -21.07
CA SER A 16 2.78 -17.51 -22.23
C SER A 16 2.96 -16.00 -22.03
N TRP A 17 4.19 -15.52 -22.16
CA TRP A 17 4.47 -14.10 -22.35
C TRP A 17 4.53 -13.82 -23.85
N PRO A 18 3.72 -12.91 -24.41
CA PRO A 18 3.98 -12.36 -25.72
C PRO A 18 5.02 -11.24 -25.58
N GLY A 19 6.14 -11.41 -26.28
CA GLY A 19 7.14 -10.38 -26.46
C GLY A 19 6.65 -9.23 -27.35
N GLU A 20 7.06 -8.04 -26.92
CA GLU A 20 7.43 -6.84 -27.69
C GLU A 20 6.49 -6.30 -28.77
N SER A 21 5.98 -5.10 -28.52
CA SER A 21 5.99 -4.06 -29.55
C SER A 21 6.31 -2.70 -28.93
N ALA A 22 7.38 -2.10 -29.42
CA ALA A 22 7.76 -0.71 -29.16
C ALA A 22 6.75 0.25 -29.81
N HIS A 23 6.78 1.50 -29.35
CA HIS A 23 6.02 2.66 -29.83
C HIS A 23 4.65 2.86 -29.17
N ASN A 24 4.66 3.44 -27.96
CA ASN A 24 4.17 4.81 -27.74
C ASN A 24 4.43 5.21 -26.29
N SER A 25 5.38 6.12 -26.09
CA SER A 25 5.45 6.91 -24.87
C SER A 25 4.11 7.60 -24.63
N THR A 26 3.83 7.85 -23.34
CA THR A 26 2.81 8.74 -22.79
C THR A 26 1.54 8.02 -22.32
N VAL A 27 1.40 8.00 -20.98
CA VAL A 27 0.18 7.70 -20.20
C VAL A 27 -0.20 6.23 -20.00
N GLN A 28 0.75 5.43 -19.52
CA GLN A 28 0.41 4.41 -18.53
C GLN A 28 1.42 4.63 -17.39
N PHE A 29 1.14 5.52 -16.44
CA PHE A 29 0.47 5.06 -15.22
C PHE A 29 0.07 3.59 -15.37
N GLN A 30 1.04 2.70 -15.22
CA GLN A 30 0.77 1.50 -14.45
C GLN A 30 0.33 2.03 -13.10
N HIS A 31 -0.97 2.34 -13.07
CA HIS A 31 -1.80 2.49 -11.92
C HIS A 31 -1.24 1.43 -10.99
N MET A 32 -0.47 1.86 -9.97
CA MET A 32 -0.19 0.95 -8.87
C MET A 32 -1.55 0.36 -8.58
N PHE A 33 -1.69 -0.95 -8.76
CA PHE A 33 -2.97 -1.62 -8.59
C PHE A 33 -3.41 -1.16 -7.22
N ALA A 34 -4.35 -0.21 -7.23
CA ALA A 34 -4.67 0.56 -6.07
C ALA A 34 -5.45 -0.44 -5.26
N ARG A 35 -4.74 -1.18 -4.41
CA ARG A 35 -5.39 -2.04 -3.44
C ARG A 35 -6.39 -1.12 -2.77
N PRO A 36 -7.69 -1.41 -2.89
CA PRO A 36 -8.71 -0.51 -2.36
C PRO A 36 -8.39 -0.23 -0.89
N GLY A 37 -8.25 1.05 -0.52
CA GLY A 37 -7.95 1.48 0.85
C GLY A 37 -6.48 1.80 1.17
N VAL A 38 -5.56 1.82 0.20
CA VAL A 38 -4.19 2.31 0.42
C VAL A 38 -4.16 3.84 0.35
N PRO A 39 -3.77 4.54 1.44
CA PRO A 39 -3.53 5.98 1.39
C PRO A 39 -2.33 6.28 0.50
N LEU A 40 -2.56 7.10 -0.53
CA LEU A 40 -1.51 7.57 -1.43
C LEU A 40 -1.15 9.02 -1.13
N ASP A 41 0.11 9.37 -1.30
CA ASP A 41 0.62 10.73 -1.21
C ASP A 41 0.35 11.53 -2.51
N GLU A 42 0.78 12.79 -2.55
CA GLU A 42 0.65 13.67 -3.72
C GLU A 42 1.38 13.15 -4.96
N CYS A 43 2.36 12.26 -4.78
CA CYS A 43 3.13 11.62 -5.85
C CYS A 43 2.48 10.31 -6.30
N GLY A 44 1.36 9.93 -5.68
CA GLY A 44 0.64 8.70 -5.95
C GLY A 44 1.28 7.48 -5.29
N PHE A 45 2.26 7.62 -4.40
CA PHE A 45 2.92 6.53 -3.66
C PHE A 45 2.26 6.24 -2.32
N PRO A 46 2.40 5.03 -1.75
CA PRO A 46 1.88 4.76 -0.41
C PRO A 46 2.48 5.74 0.60
N SER A 47 1.66 6.33 1.47
CA SER A 47 2.19 7.32 2.43
C SER A 47 3.05 6.70 3.53
N HIS A 48 2.91 5.38 3.76
CA HIS A 48 3.58 4.65 4.83
C HIS A 48 3.93 3.22 4.40
N SER A 49 4.75 2.54 5.21
CA SER A 49 5.13 1.15 4.98
C SER A 49 3.90 0.24 4.91
N TYR A 50 4.07 -0.91 4.25
CA TYR A 50 3.02 -1.93 4.24
C TYR A 50 2.68 -2.40 5.66
N ARG A 51 3.68 -2.53 6.54
CA ARG A 51 3.48 -2.91 7.95
C ARG A 51 2.60 -1.90 8.68
N TYR A 52 2.89 -0.61 8.55
CA TYR A 52 2.05 0.44 9.11
C TYR A 52 0.60 0.32 8.61
N HIS A 53 0.41 0.13 7.31
CA HIS A 53 -0.93 -0.03 6.73
C HIS A 53 -1.68 -1.22 7.34
N THR A 54 -1.02 -2.37 7.51
CA THR A 54 -1.65 -3.53 8.15
C THR A 54 -2.01 -3.29 9.61
N LEU A 55 -1.18 -2.58 10.36
CA LEU A 55 -1.46 -2.22 11.75
C LEU A 55 -2.66 -1.28 11.87
N ARG A 56 -2.79 -0.30 10.95
CA ARG A 56 -3.96 0.59 10.90
C ARG A 56 -5.26 -0.15 10.59
N LEU A 57 -5.21 -1.17 9.73
CA LEU A 57 -6.38 -2.02 9.49
C LEU A 57 -6.76 -2.82 10.74
N GLN A 58 -5.79 -3.35 11.47
CA GLN A 58 -6.02 -4.06 12.73
C GLN A 58 -6.61 -3.15 13.81
N GLU A 59 -6.08 -1.93 13.95
CA GLU A 59 -6.61 -0.93 14.89
C GLU A 59 -8.09 -0.63 14.60
N LEU A 60 -8.43 -0.44 13.32
CA LEU A 60 -9.82 -0.19 12.90
C LEU A 60 -10.75 -1.39 13.18
N GLU A 61 -10.27 -2.62 13.01
CA GLU A 61 -11.02 -3.83 13.37
C GLU A 61 -11.24 -3.93 14.88
N ILE A 62 -10.22 -3.59 15.69
CA ILE A 62 -10.31 -3.55 17.15
C ILE A 62 -11.33 -2.49 17.59
N GLU A 63 -11.28 -1.28 17.05
CA GLU A 63 -12.24 -0.21 17.35
C GLU A 63 -13.68 -0.63 17.04
N GLN A 64 -13.91 -1.28 15.89
CA GLN A 64 -15.23 -1.80 15.53
C GLN A 64 -15.69 -2.87 16.50
N THR A 65 -14.78 -3.74 16.94
CA THR A 65 -15.09 -4.80 17.90
C THR A 65 -15.44 -4.23 19.28
N ILE A 66 -14.68 -3.25 19.78
CA ILE A 66 -14.97 -2.56 21.04
C ILE A 66 -16.34 -1.87 20.99
N LYS A 67 -16.64 -1.16 19.88
CA LYS A 67 -17.96 -0.53 19.68
C LYS A 67 -19.09 -1.56 19.74
N LYS A 68 -18.92 -2.70 19.08
CA LYS A 68 -19.90 -3.78 19.09
C LYS A 68 -20.09 -4.37 20.50
N ILE A 69 -19.00 -4.62 21.23
CA ILE A 69 -19.08 -5.12 22.61
C ILE A 69 -19.84 -4.15 23.52
N GLY A 70 -19.62 -2.84 23.33
CA GLY A 70 -20.39 -1.80 24.03
C GLY A 70 -21.88 -1.88 23.72
N GLN A 71 -22.23 -2.03 22.44
CA GLN A 71 -23.63 -2.21 22.02
C GLN A 71 -24.26 -3.49 22.57
N ASP A 72 -23.55 -4.63 22.50
CA ASP A 72 -24.04 -5.90 23.02
C ASP A 72 -24.28 -5.83 24.54
N PHE A 73 -23.50 -5.04 25.28
CA PHE A 73 -23.74 -4.76 26.70
C PHE A 73 -24.96 -3.86 26.91
N ASP A 74 -25.07 -2.76 26.16
CA ASP A 74 -26.22 -1.83 26.24
C ASP A 74 -27.55 -2.54 25.89
N ASP A 75 -27.52 -3.50 24.96
CA ASP A 75 -28.65 -4.33 24.55
C ASP A 75 -28.96 -5.45 25.56
N GLY A 76 -28.14 -5.62 26.62
CA GLY A 76 -28.30 -6.65 27.64
C GLY A 76 -27.96 -8.07 27.17
N ILE A 77 -27.25 -8.21 26.04
CA ILE A 77 -26.76 -9.49 25.52
C ILE A 77 -25.59 -10.00 26.37
N LEU A 78 -24.74 -9.07 26.84
CA LEU A 78 -23.63 -9.36 27.73
C LEU A 78 -23.96 -8.99 29.17
N ASP A 79 -23.55 -9.84 30.11
CA ASP A 79 -23.52 -9.47 31.52
C ASP A 79 -22.29 -8.58 31.84
N PHE A 80 -22.32 -7.94 33.01
CA PHE A 80 -21.26 -7.02 33.43
C PHE A 80 -19.88 -7.69 33.57
N ASP A 81 -19.83 -8.94 34.03
CA ASP A 81 -18.56 -9.65 34.23
C ASP A 81 -17.95 -10.04 32.88
N GLN A 82 -18.76 -10.50 31.94
CA GLN A 82 -18.38 -10.79 30.55
C GLN A 82 -17.87 -9.52 29.85
N TRP A 83 -18.65 -8.43 29.93
CA TRP A 83 -18.27 -7.15 29.35
C TRP A 83 -16.93 -6.67 29.90
N ARG A 84 -16.74 -6.72 31.22
CA ARG A 84 -15.49 -6.26 31.87
C ARG A 84 -14.26 -7.05 31.43
N VAL A 85 -14.38 -8.36 31.23
CA VAL A 85 -13.28 -9.19 30.75
C VAL A 85 -12.95 -8.88 29.30
N LEU A 86 -13.97 -8.72 28.46
CA LEU A 86 -13.81 -8.37 27.04
C LEU A 86 -13.21 -6.98 26.86
N ASP A 87 -13.75 -5.99 27.58
CA ASP A 87 -13.26 -4.60 27.57
C ASP A 87 -11.76 -4.55 27.86
N ARG A 88 -11.33 -5.14 28.98
CA ARG A 88 -9.89 -5.22 29.33
C ARG A 88 -9.05 -5.86 28.23
N HIS A 89 -9.48 -7.01 27.72
CA HIS A 89 -8.74 -7.73 26.69
C HIS A 89 -8.55 -6.87 25.43
N TRP A 90 -9.62 -6.23 24.96
CA TRP A 90 -9.58 -5.43 23.73
C TRP A 90 -8.89 -4.08 23.92
N THR A 91 -9.00 -3.44 25.09
CA THR A 91 -8.20 -2.25 25.43
C THR A 91 -6.71 -2.55 25.47
N ASP A 92 -6.31 -3.70 26.05
CA ASP A 92 -4.89 -4.10 26.08
C ASP A 92 -4.37 -4.38 24.67
N LYS A 93 -5.20 -5.00 23.82
CA LYS A 93 -4.87 -5.26 22.41
C LYS A 93 -4.76 -3.96 21.60
N GLU A 94 -5.69 -3.04 21.77
CA GLU A 94 -5.67 -1.70 21.17
C GLU A 94 -4.36 -0.98 21.54
N ARG A 95 -4.05 -0.91 22.84
CA ARG A 95 -2.80 -0.29 23.33
C ARG A 95 -1.56 -0.94 22.72
N ALA A 96 -1.54 -2.26 22.59
CA ALA A 96 -0.42 -2.97 21.99
C ALA A 96 -0.25 -2.62 20.50
N VAL A 97 -1.34 -2.55 19.74
CA VAL A 97 -1.31 -2.16 18.32
C VAL A 97 -0.91 -0.70 18.15
N SER A 98 -1.50 0.23 18.91
CA SER A 98 -1.13 1.65 18.84
C SER A 98 0.35 1.87 19.19
N LYS A 99 0.90 1.12 20.16
CA LYS A 99 2.34 1.16 20.44
C LYS A 99 3.19 0.70 19.25
N GLN A 100 2.78 -0.35 18.54
CA GLN A 100 3.47 -0.79 17.33
C GLN A 100 3.38 0.23 16.20
N ILE A 101 2.23 0.91 16.07
CA ILE A 101 2.05 2.01 15.12
C ILE A 101 3.00 3.17 15.46
N ASP A 102 3.08 3.57 16.72
CA ASP A 102 3.99 4.62 17.17
C ASP A 102 5.47 4.27 16.95
N GLU A 103 5.83 3.00 17.17
CA GLU A 103 7.17 2.50 16.88
C GLU A 103 7.45 2.56 15.38
N GLU A 104 6.55 2.05 14.55
CA GLU A 104 6.66 2.10 13.08
C GLU A 104 6.70 3.54 12.55
N MET A 105 5.99 4.48 13.17
CA MET A 105 6.05 5.91 12.85
C MET A 105 7.41 6.54 13.19
N LYS A 106 8.09 6.03 14.22
CA LYS A 106 9.42 6.50 14.61
C LYS A 106 10.53 5.86 13.79
N THR A 107 10.38 4.60 13.40
CA THR A 107 11.42 3.80 12.74
C THR A 107 11.13 3.50 11.27
N GLY A 108 10.05 4.05 10.72
CA GLY A 108 9.55 3.73 9.38
C GLY A 108 10.56 3.94 8.26
N PRO A 109 10.22 3.51 7.03
CA PRO A 109 11.14 3.53 5.90
C PRO A 109 11.75 4.92 5.71
N GLN A 110 13.07 4.97 5.64
CA GLN A 110 13.83 6.23 5.56
C GLN A 110 13.85 6.77 4.13
N SER A 111 13.56 5.94 3.14
CA SER A 111 13.49 6.32 1.74
C SER A 111 12.24 5.79 1.03
N LEU A 112 11.95 6.39 -0.12
CA LEU A 112 10.87 5.97 -1.00
C LEU A 112 11.15 4.58 -1.61
N GLU A 113 12.41 4.19 -1.82
CA GLU A 113 12.73 2.83 -2.27
C GLU A 113 12.39 1.79 -1.20
N GLU A 114 12.79 2.00 0.05
CA GLU A 114 12.50 1.10 1.17
C GLU A 114 10.98 0.97 1.39
N LEU A 115 10.28 2.09 1.25
CA LEU A 115 8.82 2.10 1.26
C LEU A 115 8.29 1.16 0.17
N LEU A 116 8.66 1.36 -1.10
CA LEU A 116 8.19 0.51 -2.21
C LEU A 116 8.57 -0.96 -1.99
N GLN A 117 9.76 -1.25 -1.51
CA GLN A 117 10.16 -2.62 -1.15
C GLN A 117 9.24 -3.23 -0.10
N SER A 118 8.81 -2.46 0.91
CA SER A 118 7.84 -2.93 1.91
C SER A 118 6.51 -3.35 1.29
N TRP A 119 6.15 -2.77 0.15
CA TRP A 119 4.95 -3.11 -0.64
C TRP A 119 5.17 -4.26 -1.64
N GLY A 120 6.36 -4.88 -1.64
CA GLY A 120 6.68 -6.05 -2.45
C GLY A 120 7.34 -5.74 -3.80
N TYR A 121 7.74 -4.49 -4.04
CA TYR A 121 8.51 -4.13 -5.23
C TYR A 121 9.95 -4.62 -5.10
N THR A 122 10.53 -5.11 -6.20
CA THR A 122 11.95 -5.44 -6.25
C THR A 122 12.81 -4.18 -6.28
N ASP A 123 14.08 -4.27 -5.84
CA ASP A 123 15.01 -3.13 -5.79
C ASP A 123 15.11 -2.39 -7.13
N GLY A 124 15.16 -3.13 -8.24
CA GLY A 124 15.19 -2.55 -9.59
C GLY A 124 13.92 -1.80 -9.96
N GLN A 125 12.75 -2.33 -9.57
CA GLN A 125 11.47 -1.67 -9.79
C GLN A 125 11.32 -0.42 -8.93
N ALA A 126 11.67 -0.50 -7.64
CA ALA A 126 11.63 0.62 -6.71
C ALA A 126 12.52 1.78 -7.21
N THR A 127 13.77 1.48 -7.54
CA THR A 127 14.73 2.47 -8.06
C THR A 127 14.23 3.14 -9.34
N LEU A 128 13.66 2.35 -10.25
CA LEU A 128 13.13 2.86 -11.51
C LEU A 128 11.93 3.78 -11.29
N MET A 129 11.03 3.44 -10.37
CA MET A 129 9.87 4.28 -10.02
C MET A 129 10.30 5.59 -9.36
N VAL A 130 11.29 5.55 -8.45
CA VAL A 130 11.82 6.77 -7.83
C VAL A 130 12.44 7.70 -8.88
N ARG A 131 13.28 7.17 -9.78
CA ARG A 131 13.89 7.98 -10.85
C ARG A 131 12.85 8.62 -11.78
N GLN A 132 11.88 7.84 -12.25
CA GLN A 132 10.85 8.35 -13.15
C GLN A 132 9.98 9.43 -12.50
N ASN A 133 9.68 9.30 -11.20
CA ASN A 133 8.93 10.34 -10.48
C ASN A 133 9.73 11.65 -10.38
N LEU A 134 11.02 11.57 -10.09
CA LEU A 134 11.90 12.75 -10.05
C LEU A 134 11.96 13.46 -11.41
N ASP A 135 12.14 12.70 -12.49
CA ASP A 135 12.21 13.22 -13.85
C ASP A 135 10.90 13.92 -14.26
N THR A 136 9.76 13.29 -13.98
CA THR A 136 8.43 13.87 -14.29
C THR A 136 8.11 15.12 -13.46
N ARG A 137 8.54 15.20 -12.20
CA ARG A 137 8.41 16.42 -11.38
C ARG A 137 9.28 17.55 -11.91
N LEU A 138 10.53 17.25 -12.29
CA LEU A 138 11.44 18.24 -12.86
C LEU A 138 10.86 18.82 -14.16
N GLU A 139 10.36 17.96 -15.06
CA GLU A 139 9.73 18.39 -16.31
C GLU A 139 8.46 19.23 -16.07
N SER A 140 7.62 18.82 -15.11
CA SER A 140 6.40 19.56 -14.75
C SER A 140 6.72 20.94 -14.20
N HIS A 141 7.76 21.06 -13.37
CA HIS A 141 8.19 22.33 -12.80
C HIS A 141 8.77 23.27 -13.87
N VAL A 142 9.58 22.74 -14.79
CA VAL A 142 10.15 23.51 -15.91
C VAL A 142 9.04 24.00 -16.85
N ARG A 143 8.06 23.14 -17.18
CA ARG A 143 6.90 23.54 -18.00
C ARG A 143 6.07 24.62 -17.31
N SER A 144 5.75 24.45 -16.03
CA SER A 144 5.00 25.43 -15.24
C SER A 144 5.67 26.81 -15.23
N HIS A 145 6.98 26.87 -14.98
CA HIS A 145 7.73 28.12 -15.04
C HIS A 145 7.73 28.76 -16.44
N ARG A 146 7.83 27.93 -17.49
CA ARG A 146 7.79 28.42 -18.88
C ARG A 146 6.42 29.02 -19.24
N HIS A 147 5.33 28.49 -18.68
CA HIS A 147 3.98 29.01 -18.89
C HIS A 147 3.74 30.35 -18.17
N LEU A 148 4.30 30.54 -16.97
CA LEU A 148 4.22 31.80 -16.23
C LEU A 148 5.02 32.90 -16.92
N TYR A 149 6.24 32.60 -17.38
CA TYR A 149 7.06 33.57 -18.12
C TYR A 149 6.42 33.99 -19.46
N ARG A 150 5.75 33.06 -20.17
CA ARG A 150 5.10 33.37 -21.45
C ARG A 150 3.87 34.26 -21.31
N ARG A 151 3.19 34.26 -20.15
CA ARG A 151 2.06 35.17 -19.88
C ARG A 151 2.52 36.60 -19.62
N ASN A 152 3.67 36.80 -18.99
CA ASN A 152 4.17 38.13 -18.66
C ASN A 152 4.84 38.87 -19.84
N ILE A 153 5.20 38.18 -20.93
CA ILE A 153 5.85 38.81 -22.10
C ILE A 153 4.82 39.30 -23.15
N ARG A 154 3.54 38.94 -23.01
CA ARG A 154 2.50 39.25 -24.01
C ARG A 154 1.43 40.24 -23.54
N GLY A 155 1.68 40.90 -22.40
CA GLY A 155 0.87 42.00 -21.89
C GLY A 155 1.69 43.29 -21.90
N ASP A 156 1.83 43.86 -23.10
CA ASP A 156 2.02 45.29 -23.37
C ASP A 156 1.30 45.58 -24.70
#